data_AF-A0A318MQJ2-F1
#
_entry.id   AF-A0A318MQJ2-F1
#
_cell.length_a   1.000
_cell.length_b   1.000
_cell.length_c   1.000
_cell.angle_alpha   90.00
_cell.angle_beta   90.00
_cell.angle_gamma   90.00
#
_symmetry.space_group_name_H-M   'P 1'
#
loop_
_entity.id
_entity.type
_entity.pdbx_description
1 polymer ?
#
loop_
_entity_poly.entity_id
_entity_poly.type
_entity_poly.pdbx_seq_one_letter_code
_entity_poly.pdbx_strand_id
1 'polypeptide(L)'
;MLNVIAEQPLVGSTETFEWLTDIIESRDGREHRIMLRSLPRVTLNYSFIAHPHNRNRYVNLLHNNLTDIWFIPDWLKAVYIGRINKNTFLIRNYFNNHIGDNLLIYQDSSKNEVATWLKSSEIESLEFVFDNEEHKELEFIFKEPADDERKQGLYLVNNYLEAYLLPLQECFLKNVSYKTSGFDTQFEVIIELIEPPLYRSESIETQSYLGIEVLHNNYGINESSLSKNIDTVDYEIGKITRMARWERTKSSRPVKFYLDGFDEITKFKEFIYRIGGRLNPFWLCDGDVNIYDGKIRNNQITIKSVHHGDLPSFNYLALFLNSSVVYVKVINVKQDVHGNTLLIIDKTINQPVKKISHLMLCRFDSDSVQIKYNTNQQAESNIQVVEVFDDQYF
;
A
#
# COMPACT_ATOMS: atom_id res chain seq x y z
N MET A 1 23.55 17.45 -18.93
CA MET A 1 22.93 18.07 -17.74
C MET A 1 21.68 17.26 -17.45
N LEU A 2 21.49 16.77 -16.23
CA LEU A 2 20.34 15.91 -15.90
C LEU A 2 19.04 16.71 -15.97
N ASN A 3 17.99 16.11 -16.52
CA ASN A 3 16.65 16.70 -16.56
C ASN A 3 15.99 16.45 -15.21
N VAL A 4 15.95 17.45 -14.33
CA VAL A 4 15.46 17.28 -12.95
C VAL A 4 14.33 18.27 -12.67
N ILE A 5 13.23 17.77 -12.10
CA ILE A 5 12.17 18.61 -11.50
C ILE A 5 12.39 18.60 -9.99
N ALA A 6 13.06 19.64 -9.49
CA ALA A 6 13.46 19.71 -8.08
C ALA A 6 12.41 20.38 -7.17
N GLU A 7 11.30 20.88 -7.71
CA GLU A 7 10.28 21.59 -6.94
C GLU A 7 9.43 20.62 -6.12
N GLN A 8 9.01 21.08 -4.94
CA GLN A 8 8.10 20.33 -4.08
C GLN A 8 6.68 20.30 -4.67
N PRO A 9 6.02 19.14 -4.68
CA PRO A 9 4.60 19.04 -5.02
C PRO A 9 3.72 19.90 -4.11
N LEU A 10 2.71 20.53 -4.71
CA LEU A 10 1.57 21.09 -3.99
C LEU A 10 0.70 19.97 -3.41
N VAL A 11 -0.15 20.34 -2.46
CA VAL A 11 -1.16 19.47 -1.87
C VAL A 11 -2.04 18.82 -2.95
N GLY A 12 -2.40 17.54 -2.75
CA GLY A 12 -3.29 16.81 -3.63
C GLY A 12 -2.60 16.00 -4.72
N SER A 13 -1.32 15.66 -4.54
CA SER A 13 -0.65 14.71 -5.43
C SER A 13 -1.30 13.33 -5.36
N THR A 14 -1.24 12.60 -6.46
CA THR A 14 -1.77 11.24 -6.56
C THR A 14 -0.70 10.29 -7.06
N GLU A 15 -0.66 9.10 -6.49
CA GLU A 15 0.21 8.00 -6.89
C GLU A 15 -0.67 6.81 -7.22
N THR A 16 -0.53 6.29 -8.43
CA THR A 16 -1.33 5.18 -8.94
C THR A 16 -0.43 3.99 -9.21
N PHE A 17 -0.76 2.85 -8.63
CA PHE A 17 -0.14 1.55 -8.86
C PHE A 17 -1.04 0.72 -9.78
N GLU A 18 -0.52 0.30 -10.93
CA GLU A 18 -1.26 -0.45 -11.94
C GLU A 18 -0.62 -1.82 -12.18
N TRP A 19 -1.24 -2.85 -11.62
CA TRP A 19 -0.94 -4.24 -11.96
C TRP A 19 -1.55 -4.60 -13.32
N LEU A 20 -1.28 -5.81 -13.79
CA LEU A 20 -1.97 -6.37 -14.94
C LEU A 20 -2.28 -7.82 -14.64
N THR A 21 -3.56 -8.10 -14.42
CA THR A 21 -4.07 -9.43 -14.16
C THR A 21 -5.14 -9.80 -15.17
N ASP A 22 -5.21 -11.08 -15.49
CA ASP A 22 -6.29 -11.66 -16.27
C ASP A 22 -7.15 -12.56 -15.37
N ILE A 23 -8.48 -12.46 -15.53
CA ILE A 23 -9.45 -13.20 -14.71
C ILE A 23 -10.36 -13.99 -15.64
N ILE A 24 -10.26 -15.30 -15.54
CA ILE A 24 -11.13 -16.24 -16.25
C ILE A 24 -12.15 -16.75 -15.24
N GLU A 25 -13.38 -16.25 -15.35
CA GLU A 25 -14.48 -16.67 -14.49
C GLU A 25 -15.25 -17.84 -15.10
N SER A 26 -15.41 -18.91 -14.33
CA SER A 26 -16.23 -20.06 -14.68
C SER A 26 -17.72 -19.77 -14.48
N ARG A 27 -18.58 -20.62 -15.07
CA ARG A 27 -20.04 -20.44 -15.01
C ARG A 27 -20.59 -20.47 -13.58
N ASP A 28 -19.94 -21.20 -12.68
CA ASP A 28 -20.26 -21.30 -11.25
C ASP A 28 -19.73 -20.11 -10.42
N GLY A 29 -18.94 -19.22 -11.03
CA GLY A 29 -18.37 -18.01 -10.43
C GLY A 29 -16.99 -18.18 -9.80
N ARG A 30 -16.36 -19.35 -9.94
CA ARG A 30 -14.95 -19.58 -9.60
C ARG A 30 -14.04 -18.86 -10.57
N GLU A 31 -12.89 -18.38 -10.10
CA GLU A 31 -12.02 -17.49 -10.88
C GLU A 31 -10.61 -18.07 -11.00
N HIS A 32 -10.14 -18.31 -12.22
CA HIS A 32 -8.71 -18.51 -12.44
C HIS A 32 -8.06 -17.16 -12.74
N ARG A 33 -6.96 -16.84 -12.03
CA ARG A 33 -6.32 -15.53 -12.07
C ARG A 33 -4.86 -15.66 -12.44
N ILE A 34 -4.41 -14.85 -13.38
CA ILE A 34 -3.04 -14.89 -13.89
C ILE A 34 -2.45 -13.50 -13.83
N MET A 35 -1.24 -13.39 -13.30
CA MET A 35 -0.47 -12.16 -13.28
C MET A 35 0.32 -12.02 -14.60
N LEU A 36 0.10 -10.94 -15.34
CA LEU A 36 0.77 -10.66 -16.61
C LEU A 36 1.98 -9.72 -16.46
N ARG A 37 2.13 -9.05 -15.31
CA ARG A 37 3.29 -8.22 -14.96
C ARG A 37 3.80 -8.57 -13.57
N SER A 38 5.11 -8.75 -13.42
CA SER A 38 5.74 -9.05 -12.13
C SER A 38 5.71 -7.88 -11.14
N LEU A 39 5.69 -6.65 -11.64
CA LEU A 39 5.64 -5.41 -10.86
C LEU A 39 4.59 -4.46 -11.43
N PRO A 40 3.95 -3.63 -10.59
CA PRO A 40 3.01 -2.63 -11.06
C PRO A 40 3.75 -1.50 -11.79
N ARG A 41 3.06 -0.83 -12.70
CA ARG A 41 3.49 0.49 -13.18
C ARG A 41 3.09 1.53 -12.16
N VAL A 42 3.97 2.48 -11.89
CA VAL A 42 3.71 3.57 -10.93
C VAL A 42 3.64 4.87 -11.68
N THR A 43 2.49 5.53 -11.59
CA THR A 43 2.26 6.86 -12.18
C THR A 43 2.05 7.85 -11.05
N LEU A 44 2.80 8.96 -11.07
CA LEU A 44 2.63 10.07 -10.13
C LEU A 44 2.02 11.24 -10.91
N ASN A 45 0.98 11.85 -10.36
CA ASN A 45 0.40 13.08 -10.87
C ASN A 45 0.43 14.14 -9.77
N TYR A 46 1.13 15.24 -10.03
CA TYR A 46 1.24 16.33 -9.09
C TYR A 46 1.40 17.67 -9.81
N SER A 47 1.23 18.74 -9.05
CA SER A 47 1.51 20.09 -9.53
C SER A 47 2.53 20.78 -8.64
N PHE A 48 3.28 21.72 -9.19
CA PHE A 48 4.25 22.53 -8.46
C PHE A 48 4.29 23.95 -9.02
N ILE A 49 4.72 24.90 -8.20
CA ILE A 49 4.96 26.29 -8.63
C ILE A 49 6.44 26.43 -8.90
N ALA A 50 6.79 26.77 -10.14
CA ALA A 50 8.18 27.07 -10.48
C ALA A 50 8.56 28.43 -9.93
N HIS A 51 9.70 28.52 -9.25
CA HIS A 51 10.28 29.80 -8.87
C HIS A 51 10.49 30.68 -10.12
N PRO A 52 10.25 32.01 -10.06
CA PRO A 52 10.33 32.88 -11.25
C PRO A 52 11.63 32.79 -12.03
N HIS A 53 12.75 32.56 -11.33
CA HIS A 53 14.08 32.38 -11.94
C HIS A 53 14.23 31.04 -12.70
N ASN A 54 13.51 30.01 -12.27
CA ASN A 54 13.56 28.66 -12.86
C ASN A 54 12.51 28.44 -13.95
N ARG A 55 11.49 29.31 -14.05
CA ARG A 55 10.40 29.18 -15.03
C ARG A 55 10.89 28.93 -16.45
N ASN A 56 11.70 29.84 -16.99
CA ASN A 56 12.18 29.74 -18.38
C ASN A 56 13.08 28.51 -18.56
N ARG A 57 13.82 28.12 -17.52
CA ARG A 57 14.62 26.90 -17.52
C ARG A 57 13.73 25.66 -17.66
N TYR A 58 12.68 25.53 -16.86
CA TYR A 58 11.75 24.39 -16.97
C TYR A 58 11.06 24.35 -18.33
N VAL A 59 10.55 25.48 -18.83
CA VAL A 59 9.89 25.54 -20.15
C VAL A 59 10.86 25.10 -21.27
N ASN A 60 12.10 25.60 -21.25
CA ASN A 60 13.11 25.20 -22.25
C ASN A 60 13.50 23.72 -22.13
N LEU A 61 13.68 23.21 -20.91
CA LEU A 61 13.98 21.79 -20.69
C LEU A 61 12.83 20.90 -21.18
N LEU A 62 11.59 21.25 -20.87
CA LEU A 62 10.40 20.52 -21.32
C LEU A 62 10.26 20.56 -22.84
N HIS A 63 10.53 21.68 -23.49
CA HIS A 63 10.47 21.78 -24.96
C HIS A 63 11.52 20.93 -25.66
N ASN A 64 12.74 20.90 -25.12
CA ASN A 64 13.86 20.23 -25.78
C ASN A 64 13.91 18.72 -25.46
N ASN A 65 13.51 18.33 -24.25
CA ASN A 65 13.83 17.03 -23.67
C ASN A 65 12.58 16.26 -23.18
N LEU A 66 11.40 16.52 -23.74
CA LEU A 66 10.14 15.93 -23.26
C LEU A 66 10.18 14.39 -23.23
N THR A 67 10.85 13.76 -24.20
CA THR A 67 10.93 12.31 -24.36
C THR A 67 12.12 11.68 -23.63
N ASP A 68 13.01 12.48 -23.06
CA ASP A 68 14.21 11.98 -22.38
C ASP A 68 13.85 11.40 -21.00
N ILE A 69 14.84 10.82 -20.33
CA ILE A 69 14.71 10.41 -18.93
C ILE A 69 14.76 11.66 -18.05
N TRP A 70 13.80 11.76 -17.13
CA TRP A 70 13.72 12.78 -16.11
C TRP A 70 13.95 12.18 -14.73
N PHE A 71 14.47 13.00 -13.83
CA PHE A 71 14.69 12.65 -12.44
C PHE A 71 13.77 13.47 -11.55
N ILE A 72 13.06 12.78 -10.67
CA ILE A 72 12.16 13.40 -9.70
C ILE A 72 12.53 12.97 -8.28
N PRO A 73 12.58 13.91 -7.32
CA PRO A 73 12.87 13.58 -5.93
C PRO A 73 11.68 12.89 -5.24
N ASP A 74 11.98 11.84 -4.49
CA ASP A 74 11.00 11.22 -3.59
C ASP A 74 10.90 12.03 -2.29
N TRP A 75 9.94 12.96 -2.27
CA TRP A 75 9.66 13.85 -1.13
C TRP A 75 9.20 13.12 0.13
N LEU A 76 8.68 11.89 0.01
CA LEU A 76 8.27 11.11 1.18
C LEU A 76 9.47 10.54 1.94
N LYS A 77 10.62 10.40 1.27
CA LYS A 77 11.86 9.92 1.86
C LYS A 77 12.86 11.05 2.17
N ALA A 78 12.40 12.30 2.24
CA ALA A 78 13.29 13.42 2.52
C ALA A 78 13.92 13.30 3.92
N VAL A 79 15.25 13.33 3.99
CA VAL A 79 16.00 13.26 5.26
C VAL A 79 16.68 14.59 5.51
N TYR A 80 16.40 15.20 6.67
CA TYR A 80 17.12 16.38 7.12
C TYR A 80 18.53 16.01 7.56
N ILE A 81 19.53 16.66 6.96
CA ILE A 81 20.95 16.43 7.25
C ILE A 81 21.66 17.65 7.85
N GLY A 82 20.95 18.78 7.95
CA GLY A 82 21.48 20.00 8.57
C GLY A 82 22.50 20.72 7.71
N ARG A 83 23.48 21.34 8.36
CA ARG A 83 24.47 22.18 7.67
C ARG A 83 25.50 21.33 6.94
N ILE A 84 25.73 21.66 5.67
CA ILE A 84 26.76 21.03 4.84
C ILE A 84 27.70 22.10 4.29
N ASN A 85 28.99 21.92 4.48
CA ASN A 85 29.98 22.81 3.88
C ASN A 85 30.35 22.32 2.48
N LYS A 86 30.78 23.24 1.63
CA LYS A 86 31.36 22.95 0.32
C LYS A 86 32.52 21.96 0.49
N ASN A 87 32.66 21.02 -0.45
CA ASN A 87 33.63 19.93 -0.39
C ASN A 87 33.43 18.98 0.81
N THR A 88 32.22 18.85 1.36
CA THR A 88 31.95 17.77 2.32
C THR A 88 31.85 16.46 1.56
N PHE A 89 32.83 15.59 1.77
CA PHE A 89 32.93 14.29 1.11
C PHE A 89 32.54 13.14 2.04
N LEU A 90 31.67 13.29 3.03
CA LEU A 90 31.26 12.13 3.84
C LEU A 90 29.86 12.40 4.39
N ILE A 91 28.88 11.67 3.86
CA ILE A 91 27.49 11.71 4.32
C ILE A 91 27.06 10.27 4.58
N ARG A 92 26.33 10.05 5.68
CA ARG A 92 25.76 8.74 6.00
C ARG A 92 24.83 8.29 4.86
N ASN A 93 24.90 7.01 4.49
CA ASN A 93 23.96 6.44 3.54
C ASN A 93 22.61 6.18 4.25
N TYR A 94 21.63 7.07 4.04
CA TYR A 94 20.30 6.95 4.64
C TYR A 94 19.35 6.04 3.86
N PHE A 95 19.61 5.83 2.57
CA PHE A 95 18.67 5.17 1.65
C PHE A 95 19.18 3.83 1.13
N ASN A 96 20.33 3.36 1.64
CA ASN A 96 21.03 2.18 1.12
C ASN A 96 21.36 2.30 -0.38
N ASN A 97 21.82 3.49 -0.80
CA ASN A 97 22.16 3.80 -2.18
C ASN A 97 23.34 2.96 -2.68
N HIS A 98 23.27 2.59 -3.95
CA HIS A 98 24.34 1.96 -4.71
C HIS A 98 25.22 3.02 -5.38
N ILE A 99 26.41 2.59 -5.83
CA ILE A 99 27.32 3.44 -6.59
C ILE A 99 26.62 3.84 -7.90
N GLY A 100 26.53 5.15 -8.15
CA GLY A 100 25.88 5.71 -9.34
C GLY A 100 24.50 6.31 -9.07
N ASP A 101 23.89 6.05 -7.91
CA ASP A 101 22.58 6.60 -7.58
C ASP A 101 22.63 8.13 -7.46
N ASN A 102 21.65 8.80 -8.06
CA ASN A 102 21.56 10.25 -8.01
C ASN A 102 20.71 10.69 -6.81
N LEU A 103 21.21 11.67 -6.06
CA LEU A 103 20.54 12.27 -4.92
C LEU A 103 20.35 13.77 -5.17
N LEU A 104 19.24 14.30 -4.71
CA LEU A 104 19.00 15.74 -4.65
C LEU A 104 19.39 16.26 -3.27
N ILE A 105 20.24 17.27 -3.24
CA ILE A 105 20.48 18.08 -2.06
C ILE A 105 19.66 19.33 -2.21
N TYR A 106 18.76 19.55 -1.26
CA TYR A 106 17.75 20.58 -1.32
C TYR A 106 17.78 21.44 -0.06
N GLN A 107 17.85 22.75 -0.23
CA GLN A 107 17.55 23.71 0.84
C GLN A 107 16.32 24.54 0.47
N ASP A 108 16.26 25.01 -0.77
CA ASP A 108 15.13 25.75 -1.33
C ASP A 108 15.12 25.64 -2.87
N SER A 109 14.06 26.15 -3.51
CA SER A 109 13.90 26.17 -4.98
C SER A 109 15.04 26.86 -5.73
N SER A 110 15.73 27.82 -5.09
CA SER A 110 16.87 28.54 -5.68
C SER A 110 18.21 27.82 -5.45
N LYS A 111 18.25 26.95 -4.44
CA LYS A 111 19.45 26.32 -3.93
C LYS A 111 19.26 24.82 -3.75
N ASN A 112 19.45 24.14 -4.87
CA ASN A 112 19.46 22.69 -4.98
C ASN A 112 20.59 22.25 -5.90
N GLU A 113 21.15 21.07 -5.64
CA GLU A 113 22.13 20.45 -6.52
C GLU A 113 21.94 18.93 -6.57
N VAL A 114 22.20 18.34 -7.73
CA VAL A 114 22.19 16.89 -7.90
C VAL A 114 23.60 16.39 -7.62
N ALA A 115 23.70 15.40 -6.75
CA ALA A 115 24.95 14.77 -6.37
C ALA A 115 24.84 13.26 -6.59
N THR A 116 25.87 12.67 -7.21
CA THR A 116 25.91 11.24 -7.51
C THR A 116 26.65 10.49 -6.40
N TRP A 117 26.11 9.35 -5.98
CA TRP A 117 26.69 8.51 -4.96
C TRP A 117 27.94 7.78 -5.50
N LEU A 118 29.11 8.04 -4.92
CA LEU A 118 30.40 7.60 -5.50
C LEU A 118 30.98 6.31 -4.91
N LYS A 119 30.52 5.84 -3.74
CA LYS A 119 31.05 4.63 -3.09
C LYS A 119 29.97 3.95 -2.25
N SER A 120 29.78 2.64 -2.39
CA SER A 120 28.83 1.89 -1.55
C SER A 120 29.33 1.92 -0.10
N SER A 121 28.41 2.14 0.83
CA SER A 121 28.64 1.76 2.22
C SER A 121 28.41 0.26 2.28
N GLU A 122 29.46 -0.54 2.45
CA GLU A 122 29.29 -1.80 3.16
C GLU A 122 28.74 -1.42 4.54
N ILE A 123 27.43 -1.56 4.72
CA ILE A 123 26.94 -1.83 6.06
C ILE A 123 27.46 -3.24 6.29
N GLU A 124 28.54 -3.39 7.05
CA GLU A 124 28.85 -4.68 7.66
C GLU A 124 27.58 -5.04 8.45
N SER A 125 26.78 -5.95 7.90
CA SER A 125 25.83 -6.69 8.70
C SER A 125 26.65 -7.24 9.86
N LEU A 126 26.22 -6.98 11.09
CA LEU A 126 26.77 -7.65 12.27
C LEU A 126 26.64 -9.16 12.04
N GLU A 127 27.69 -9.79 11.51
CA GLU A 127 27.83 -11.23 11.55
C GLU A 127 28.21 -11.55 12.99
N PHE A 128 27.25 -12.09 13.73
CA PHE A 128 27.53 -12.72 15.02
C PHE A 128 28.35 -13.98 14.73
N VAL A 129 29.68 -13.86 14.77
CA VAL A 129 30.56 -15.02 14.82
C VAL A 129 30.46 -15.56 16.25
N PHE A 130 29.56 -16.53 16.44
CA PHE A 130 29.57 -17.35 17.65
C PHE A 130 30.76 -18.29 17.55
N ASP A 131 31.92 -17.85 18.03
CA ASP A 131 33.03 -18.78 18.24
C ASP A 131 32.74 -19.57 19.52
N ASN A 132 32.69 -20.90 19.36
CA ASN A 132 32.18 -21.85 20.34
C ASN A 132 33.25 -22.24 21.38
N GLU A 133 34.11 -21.32 21.77
CA GLU A 133 35.16 -21.61 22.75
C GLU A 133 35.10 -20.68 23.97
N GLU A 134 35.20 -21.32 25.12
CA GLU A 134 34.95 -20.84 26.48
C GLU A 134 35.51 -19.45 26.79
N HIS A 135 34.60 -18.57 27.26
CA HIS A 135 34.83 -17.40 28.11
C HIS A 135 36.27 -16.87 28.21
N LYS A 136 36.60 -15.86 27.40
CA LYS A 136 37.42 -14.70 27.82
C LYS A 136 36.82 -13.44 27.18
N GLU A 137 36.98 -12.32 27.86
CA GLU A 137 36.30 -11.04 27.65
C GLU A 137 36.15 -10.64 26.18
N LEU A 138 34.98 -10.10 25.83
CA LEU A 138 34.72 -9.45 24.55
C LEU A 138 35.69 -8.27 24.38
N GLU A 139 36.80 -8.48 23.67
CA GLU A 139 37.69 -7.39 23.27
C GLU A 139 37.21 -6.79 21.95
N PHE A 140 36.77 -5.53 22.02
CA PHE A 140 36.49 -4.71 20.86
C PHE A 140 37.81 -4.23 20.24
N ILE A 141 38.27 -4.87 19.17
CA ILE A 141 39.45 -4.41 18.44
C ILE A 141 39.00 -3.34 17.43
N PHE A 142 39.13 -2.07 17.83
CA PHE A 142 39.03 -0.94 16.91
C PHE A 142 40.37 -0.83 16.15
N LYS A 143 40.40 -1.21 14.88
CA LYS A 143 41.50 -0.77 13.99
C LYS A 143 41.20 0.67 13.57
N GLU A 144 42.03 1.61 14.03
CA GLU A 144 42.04 2.94 13.40
C GLU A 144 42.51 2.79 11.94
N PRO A 145 41.75 3.28 10.95
CA PRO A 145 42.14 3.17 9.55
C PRO A 145 43.38 4.02 9.27
N ALA A 146 44.30 3.47 8.48
CA ALA A 146 45.55 4.12 8.12
C ALA A 146 45.31 5.39 7.28
N ASP A 147 46.13 6.41 7.53
CA ASP A 147 46.04 7.78 7.02
C ASP A 147 46.02 7.97 5.48
N ASP A 148 46.17 6.90 4.70
CA ASP A 148 46.14 6.89 3.23
C ASP A 148 44.74 6.57 2.63
N GLU A 149 43.71 6.29 3.44
CA GLU A 149 42.32 6.06 2.97
C GLU A 149 41.49 7.36 2.78
N ARG A 150 42.14 8.44 2.35
CA ARG A 150 41.49 9.76 2.23
C ARG A 150 40.67 9.87 0.94
N LYS A 151 39.36 9.60 1.02
CA LYS A 151 38.19 10.37 0.47
C LYS A 151 36.99 9.44 0.17
N GLN A 152 35.88 9.59 0.90
CA GLN A 152 34.65 8.76 0.75
C GLN A 152 33.33 9.57 0.74
N GLY A 153 32.88 10.20 -0.36
CA GLY A 153 31.53 10.82 -0.39
C GLY A 153 31.19 11.74 -1.57
N LEU A 154 30.13 12.56 -1.42
CA LEU A 154 29.52 13.40 -2.47
C LEU A 154 30.41 14.62 -2.82
N TYR A 155 30.46 15.01 -4.10
CA TYR A 155 31.14 16.26 -4.50
C TYR A 155 30.14 17.42 -4.53
N LEU A 156 30.34 18.41 -3.66
CA LEU A 156 29.42 19.54 -3.46
C LEU A 156 30.02 20.85 -3.91
N VAL A 157 29.26 21.60 -4.70
CA VAL A 157 29.70 22.89 -5.25
C VAL A 157 29.36 24.04 -4.30
N ASN A 158 28.31 23.87 -3.49
CA ASN A 158 27.73 24.92 -2.65
C ASN A 158 27.77 24.58 -1.14
N ASN A 159 27.67 25.61 -0.31
CA ASN A 159 27.44 25.48 1.13
C ASN A 159 25.94 25.47 1.40
N TYR A 160 25.44 24.62 2.28
CA TYR A 160 24.04 24.56 2.71
C TYR A 160 23.92 24.79 4.21
N LEU A 161 22.94 25.58 4.63
CA LEU A 161 22.69 25.86 6.07
C LEU A 161 21.75 24.81 6.67
N GLU A 162 20.70 24.47 5.92
CA GLU A 162 19.66 23.51 6.30
C GLU A 162 19.35 22.67 5.07
N ALA A 163 20.06 21.56 4.90
CA ALA A 163 19.89 20.68 3.76
C ALA A 163 19.01 19.48 4.07
N TYR A 164 18.25 19.10 3.05
CA TYR A 164 17.54 17.85 2.93
C TYR A 164 18.19 17.02 1.84
N LEU A 165 18.26 15.71 2.05
CA LEU A 165 18.69 14.72 1.08
C LEU A 165 17.48 13.93 0.60
N LEU A 166 17.32 13.83 -0.72
CA LEU A 166 16.23 13.10 -1.34
C LEU A 166 16.78 12.15 -2.41
N PRO A 167 16.31 10.89 -2.48
CA PRO A 167 16.65 10.01 -3.58
C PRO A 167 15.92 10.48 -4.84
N LEU A 168 16.63 10.46 -5.98
CA LEU A 168 16.03 10.76 -7.28
C LEU A 168 15.57 9.47 -7.94
N GLN A 169 14.34 9.48 -8.45
CA GLN A 169 13.74 8.40 -9.21
C GLN A 169 13.73 8.75 -10.69
N GLU A 170 14.07 7.77 -11.52
CA GLU A 170 13.99 7.91 -12.97
C GLU A 170 12.55 7.76 -13.47
N CYS A 171 12.13 8.67 -14.33
CA CYS A 171 10.77 8.69 -14.87
C CYS A 171 10.71 9.18 -16.32
N PHE A 172 9.64 8.80 -17.00
CA PHE A 172 9.20 9.42 -18.25
C PHE A 172 8.05 10.39 -17.98
N LEU A 173 8.04 11.52 -18.69
CA LEU A 173 6.93 12.46 -18.66
C LEU A 173 5.83 11.97 -19.61
N LYS A 174 4.65 11.65 -19.07
CA LYS A 174 3.47 11.30 -19.89
C LYS A 174 2.75 12.53 -20.41
N ASN A 175 2.56 13.51 -19.53
CA ASN A 175 1.86 14.73 -19.86
C ASN A 175 2.39 15.85 -18.98
N VAL A 176 2.55 17.02 -19.58
CA VAL A 176 2.94 18.25 -18.88
C VAL A 176 2.10 19.39 -19.40
N SER A 177 1.44 20.09 -18.48
CA SER A 177 0.78 21.35 -18.78
C SER A 177 1.25 22.42 -17.81
N TYR A 178 1.14 23.69 -18.20
CA TYR A 178 1.45 24.78 -17.30
C TYR A 178 0.50 25.96 -17.51
N LYS A 179 0.23 26.67 -16.42
CA LYS A 179 -0.57 27.89 -16.40
C LYS A 179 0.29 28.99 -15.79
N THR A 180 0.41 30.10 -16.50
CA THR A 180 1.06 31.31 -15.98
C THR A 180 -0.02 32.25 -15.47
N SER A 181 0.08 32.69 -14.21
CA SER A 181 -0.79 33.71 -13.62
C SER A 181 0.10 34.75 -12.94
N GLY A 182 0.18 35.94 -13.52
CA GLY A 182 1.09 36.98 -13.01
C GLY A 182 2.56 36.53 -13.10
N PHE A 183 3.26 36.54 -11.97
CA PHE A 183 4.67 36.13 -11.87
C PHE A 183 4.87 34.64 -11.63
N ASP A 184 3.83 33.92 -11.20
CA ASP A 184 3.92 32.51 -10.86
C ASP A 184 3.48 31.63 -12.03
N THR A 185 4.19 30.52 -12.21
CA THR A 185 3.82 29.49 -13.19
C THR A 185 3.63 28.17 -12.48
N GLN A 186 2.40 27.66 -12.51
CA GLN A 186 2.06 26.36 -11.99
C GLN A 186 2.18 25.33 -13.11
N PHE A 187 2.94 24.27 -12.87
CA PHE A 187 3.06 23.11 -13.74
C PHE A 187 2.21 21.98 -13.16
N GLU A 188 1.53 21.23 -14.05
CA GLU A 188 0.87 19.97 -13.75
C GLU A 188 1.55 18.89 -14.56
N VAL A 189 2.07 17.88 -13.88
CA VAL A 189 2.95 16.86 -14.46
C VAL A 189 2.42 15.49 -14.11
N ILE A 190 2.25 14.65 -15.14
CA ILE A 190 1.99 13.23 -15.02
C ILE A 190 3.26 12.50 -15.44
N ILE A 191 3.82 11.72 -14.54
CA ILE A 191 5.05 10.96 -14.77
C ILE A 191 4.81 9.47 -14.56
N GLU A 192 5.54 8.64 -15.29
CA GLU A 192 5.61 7.19 -15.09
C GLU A 192 7.03 6.84 -14.66
N LEU A 193 7.16 6.16 -13.52
CA LEU A 193 8.46 5.68 -13.04
C LEU A 193 8.99 4.58 -13.97
N ILE A 194 10.29 4.64 -14.27
CA ILE A 194 10.96 3.61 -15.08
C ILE A 194 11.10 2.34 -14.25
N GLU A 195 11.64 2.49 -13.04
CA GLU A 195 11.76 1.42 -12.08
C GLU A 195 10.82 1.69 -10.89
N PRO A 196 9.77 0.88 -10.71
CA PRO A 196 8.86 1.06 -9.59
C PRO A 196 9.55 0.67 -8.28
N PRO A 197 9.31 1.40 -7.18
CA PRO A 197 9.86 1.05 -5.88
C PRO A 197 9.38 -0.33 -5.41
N LEU A 198 10.30 -1.14 -4.90
CA LEU A 198 9.98 -2.45 -4.35
C LEU A 198 9.54 -2.33 -2.89
N TYR A 199 8.27 -2.63 -2.61
CA TYR A 199 7.70 -2.66 -1.25
C TYR A 199 7.50 -4.11 -0.76
N ARG A 200 8.60 -4.86 -0.64
CA ARG A 200 8.59 -6.20 -0.03
C ARG A 200 9.44 -6.16 1.23
N SER A 201 8.80 -5.95 2.39
CA SER A 201 9.44 -6.21 3.68
C SER A 201 9.27 -7.69 4.05
N GLU A 202 10.35 -8.32 4.49
CA GLU A 202 10.35 -9.68 5.06
C GLU A 202 9.84 -9.71 6.52
N SER A 203 9.64 -8.56 7.17
CA SER A 203 9.57 -8.48 8.64
C SER A 203 8.26 -7.92 9.22
N ILE A 204 7.16 -7.89 8.47
CA ILE A 204 5.87 -7.45 9.02
C ILE A 204 5.06 -8.66 9.45
N GLU A 205 4.75 -8.72 10.74
CA GLU A 205 3.78 -9.68 11.27
C GLU A 205 2.40 -9.40 10.65
N THR A 206 2.06 -10.17 9.62
CA THR A 206 0.72 -10.15 9.03
C THR A 206 -0.18 -11.10 9.78
N GLN A 207 -1.39 -10.66 10.10
CA GLN A 207 -2.40 -11.55 10.64
C GLN A 207 -2.93 -12.40 9.49
N SER A 208 -2.92 -13.72 9.65
CA SER A 208 -3.41 -14.64 8.63
C SER A 208 -4.46 -15.60 9.20
N TYR A 209 -5.38 -16.01 8.35
CA TYR A 209 -6.37 -17.03 8.63
C TYR A 209 -6.49 -17.97 7.43
N LEU A 210 -6.34 -19.27 7.70
CA LEU A 210 -6.28 -20.32 6.67
C LEU A 210 -5.20 -20.03 5.59
N GLY A 211 -4.07 -19.45 5.99
CA GLY A 211 -2.97 -19.11 5.09
C GLY A 211 -3.19 -17.85 4.23
N ILE A 212 -4.32 -17.15 4.41
CA ILE A 212 -4.66 -15.92 3.68
C ILE A 212 -4.58 -14.73 4.65
N GLU A 213 -4.03 -13.60 4.20
CA GLU A 213 -3.88 -12.38 5.01
C GLU A 213 -5.26 -11.80 5.40
N VAL A 214 -5.35 -11.26 6.62
CA VAL A 214 -6.56 -10.64 7.17
C VAL A 214 -6.35 -9.15 7.34
N LEU A 215 -7.18 -8.39 6.64
CA LEU A 215 -7.26 -6.95 6.73
C LEU A 215 -8.37 -6.55 7.70
N HIS A 216 -7.98 -5.90 8.81
CA HIS A 216 -8.91 -5.26 9.72
C HIS A 216 -9.19 -3.86 9.24
N ASN A 217 -10.33 -3.66 8.59
CA ASN A 217 -10.76 -2.32 8.25
C ASN A 217 -11.68 -1.76 9.33
N ASN A 218 -11.23 -0.69 9.99
CA ASN A 218 -12.02 0.04 10.98
C ASN A 218 -12.60 1.36 10.44
N TYR A 219 -12.39 1.66 9.16
CA TYR A 219 -12.73 2.97 8.58
C TYR A 219 -13.73 2.85 7.44
N GLY A 220 -14.87 3.55 7.57
CA GLY A 220 -15.73 3.88 6.42
C GLY A 220 -17.24 3.71 6.65
N ILE A 221 -18.00 4.35 5.76
CA ILE A 221 -19.42 4.10 5.52
C ILE A 221 -19.49 2.96 4.50
N ASN A 222 -20.25 1.90 4.81
CA ASN A 222 -20.31 0.70 3.97
C ASN A 222 -21.48 0.77 2.98
N GLU A 223 -21.23 1.29 1.78
CA GLU A 223 -22.14 1.09 0.65
C GLU A 223 -21.82 -0.26 -0.01
N SER A 224 -22.73 -1.22 0.13
CA SER A 224 -22.55 -2.55 -0.47
C SER A 224 -23.50 -2.74 -1.63
N SER A 225 -22.98 -3.25 -2.72
CA SER A 225 -23.74 -3.73 -3.87
C SER A 225 -23.77 -5.25 -3.87
N LEU A 226 -24.86 -5.82 -4.37
CA LEU A 226 -25.06 -7.26 -4.48
C LEU A 226 -25.26 -7.61 -5.94
N SER A 227 -24.47 -8.56 -6.44
CA SER A 227 -24.54 -9.00 -7.84
C SER A 227 -24.67 -10.51 -7.93
N LYS A 228 -25.49 -10.96 -8.88
CA LYS A 228 -25.66 -12.36 -9.22
C LYS A 228 -25.73 -12.49 -10.73
N ASN A 229 -25.01 -13.43 -11.29
CA ASN A 229 -25.04 -13.68 -12.73
C ASN A 229 -26.37 -14.34 -13.10
N ILE A 230 -27.25 -13.59 -13.77
CA ILE A 230 -28.60 -14.01 -14.12
C ILE A 230 -28.80 -13.80 -15.63
N ASP A 231 -29.06 -14.89 -16.33
CA ASP A 231 -29.56 -14.83 -17.69
C ASP A 231 -31.05 -14.52 -17.67
N THR A 232 -31.46 -13.49 -18.41
CA THR A 232 -32.87 -13.18 -18.62
C THR A 232 -33.26 -13.57 -20.03
N VAL A 233 -34.23 -14.48 -20.13
CA VAL A 233 -34.85 -14.88 -21.39
C VAL A 233 -36.19 -14.18 -21.46
N ASP A 234 -36.28 -13.18 -22.34
CA ASP A 234 -37.50 -12.45 -22.62
C ASP A 234 -37.84 -12.63 -24.11
N TYR A 235 -39.09 -13.02 -24.38
CA TYR A 235 -39.61 -13.20 -25.73
C TYR A 235 -40.52 -12.02 -26.15
N GLU A 236 -40.62 -10.97 -25.32
CA GLU A 236 -41.39 -9.72 -25.53
C GLU A 236 -42.91 -9.89 -25.78
N ILE A 237 -43.41 -11.11 -25.70
CA ILE A 237 -44.82 -11.47 -26.00
C ILE A 237 -45.45 -12.20 -24.78
N GLY A 238 -44.72 -12.33 -23.65
CA GLY A 238 -45.19 -13.11 -22.49
C GLY A 238 -44.30 -13.05 -21.25
N LYS A 239 -44.23 -14.19 -20.53
CA LYS A 239 -43.51 -14.31 -19.25
C LYS A 239 -41.99 -14.20 -19.43
N ILE A 240 -41.35 -13.41 -18.58
CA ILE A 240 -39.89 -13.32 -18.46
C ILE A 240 -39.38 -14.49 -17.63
N THR A 241 -38.38 -15.22 -18.14
CA THR A 241 -37.71 -16.30 -17.39
C THR A 241 -36.32 -15.86 -16.99
N ARG A 242 -35.91 -16.15 -15.75
CA ARG A 242 -34.58 -15.85 -15.23
C ARG A 242 -33.87 -17.12 -14.78
N MET A 243 -32.62 -17.26 -15.17
CA MET A 243 -31.77 -18.39 -14.80
C MET A 243 -30.51 -17.86 -14.13
N ALA A 244 -30.35 -18.11 -12.84
CA ALA A 244 -29.12 -17.77 -12.14
C ALA A 244 -28.02 -18.79 -12.49
N ARG A 245 -26.87 -18.29 -12.92
CA ARG A 245 -25.68 -19.13 -13.18
C ARG A 245 -24.90 -19.41 -11.90
N TRP A 246 -24.79 -18.41 -11.03
CA TRP A 246 -24.17 -18.57 -9.72
C TRP A 246 -25.21 -19.04 -8.71
N GLU A 247 -24.83 -19.98 -7.84
CA GLU A 247 -25.69 -20.37 -6.71
C GLU A 247 -25.76 -19.25 -5.67
N ARG A 248 -24.64 -18.56 -5.45
CA ARG A 248 -24.46 -17.48 -4.46
C ARG A 248 -24.39 -16.10 -5.12
N THR A 249 -24.69 -15.08 -4.34
CA THR A 249 -24.56 -13.67 -4.72
C THR A 249 -23.18 -13.19 -4.25
N LYS A 250 -22.48 -12.39 -5.07
CA LYS A 250 -21.24 -11.71 -4.66
C LYS A 250 -21.58 -10.33 -4.13
N SER A 251 -20.96 -9.93 -3.02
CA SER A 251 -20.98 -8.54 -2.58
C SER A 251 -19.79 -7.76 -3.15
N SER A 252 -20.02 -6.50 -3.55
CA SER A 252 -18.95 -5.56 -3.92
C SER A 252 -19.13 -4.25 -3.17
N ARG A 253 -18.04 -3.65 -2.69
CA ARG A 253 -18.07 -2.42 -1.89
C ARG A 253 -16.77 -1.61 -1.97
N PRO A 254 -16.83 -0.28 -1.78
CA PRO A 254 -15.65 0.54 -1.57
C PRO A 254 -15.10 0.34 -0.16
N VAL A 255 -13.78 0.21 -0.06
CA VAL A 255 -13.02 0.22 1.18
C VAL A 255 -12.18 1.49 1.18
N LYS A 256 -12.49 2.39 2.12
CA LYS A 256 -11.77 3.65 2.27
C LYS A 256 -10.69 3.53 3.34
N PHE A 257 -9.46 3.79 2.93
CA PHE A 257 -8.29 3.85 3.80
C PHE A 257 -7.94 5.30 4.09
N TYR A 258 -7.78 5.61 5.37
CA TYR A 258 -7.16 6.83 5.85
C TYR A 258 -5.81 6.44 6.45
N LEU A 259 -4.74 7.03 5.93
CA LEU A 259 -3.36 6.68 6.27
C LEU A 259 -2.72 7.89 6.93
N ASP A 260 -2.32 7.75 8.18
CA ASP A 260 -1.69 8.82 8.97
C ASP A 260 -0.27 8.42 9.37
N GLY A 261 0.70 9.15 8.82
CA GLY A 261 2.13 8.91 9.00
C GLY A 261 2.75 7.99 7.95
N PHE A 262 4.08 8.06 7.87
CA PHE A 262 4.88 7.30 6.90
C PHE A 262 4.80 5.78 7.11
N ASP A 263 4.69 5.33 8.35
CA ASP A 263 4.63 3.90 8.69
C ASP A 263 3.33 3.27 8.15
N GLU A 264 2.19 3.94 8.31
CA GLU A 264 0.91 3.44 7.80
C GLU A 264 0.87 3.46 6.27
N ILE A 265 1.36 4.53 5.65
CA ILE A 265 1.46 4.62 4.19
C ILE A 265 2.35 3.50 3.64
N THR A 266 3.48 3.22 4.29
CA THR A 266 4.41 2.16 3.87
C THR A 266 3.77 0.78 4.02
N LYS A 267 3.16 0.49 5.17
CA LYS A 267 2.43 -0.77 5.42
C LYS A 267 1.31 -0.99 4.39
N PHE A 268 0.60 0.07 4.03
CA PHE A 268 -0.42 0.02 3.01
C PHE A 268 0.15 -0.27 1.61
N LYS A 269 1.26 0.39 1.23
CA LYS A 269 1.94 0.10 -0.03
C LYS A 269 2.44 -1.35 -0.09
N GLU A 270 2.98 -1.88 0.99
CA GLU A 270 3.41 -3.28 1.04
C GLU A 270 2.22 -4.24 0.95
N PHE A 271 1.10 -3.92 1.61
CA PHE A 271 -0.14 -4.69 1.50
C PHE A 271 -0.62 -4.78 0.05
N ILE A 272 -0.75 -3.66 -0.66
CA ILE A 272 -1.21 -3.68 -2.07
C ILE A 272 -0.23 -4.41 -2.99
N TYR A 273 1.08 -4.40 -2.69
CA TYR A 273 2.10 -5.18 -3.40
C TYR A 273 1.97 -6.69 -3.17
N ARG A 274 1.64 -7.11 -1.94
CA ARG A 274 1.37 -8.53 -1.63
C ARG A 274 0.10 -9.01 -2.32
N ILE A 275 -0.94 -8.17 -2.37
CA ILE A 275 -2.20 -8.50 -3.03
C ILE A 275 -2.05 -8.56 -4.56
N GLY A 276 -1.29 -7.63 -5.15
CA GLY A 276 -0.95 -7.67 -6.57
C GLY A 276 -2.13 -7.37 -7.49
N GLY A 277 -2.89 -6.31 -7.21
CA GLY A 277 -4.10 -5.95 -7.97
C GLY A 277 -5.22 -6.94 -7.72
N ARG A 278 -5.82 -7.51 -8.77
CA ARG A 278 -6.93 -8.48 -8.63
C ARG A 278 -6.48 -9.92 -8.38
N LEU A 279 -5.18 -10.17 -8.22
CA LEU A 279 -4.60 -11.52 -8.17
C LEU A 279 -4.95 -12.25 -6.86
N ASN A 280 -4.38 -11.81 -5.74
CA ASN A 280 -4.47 -12.55 -4.49
C ASN A 280 -5.73 -12.12 -3.70
N PRO A 281 -6.49 -13.08 -3.14
CA PRO A 281 -7.56 -12.75 -2.21
C PRO A 281 -6.99 -12.37 -0.84
N PHE A 282 -7.81 -11.68 -0.05
CA PHE A 282 -7.57 -11.43 1.37
C PHE A 282 -8.89 -11.47 2.14
N TRP A 283 -8.80 -11.72 3.44
CA TRP A 283 -9.95 -11.62 4.34
C TRP A 283 -10.17 -10.17 4.73
N LEU A 284 -11.37 -9.66 4.52
CA LEU A 284 -11.79 -8.36 5.02
C LEU A 284 -12.64 -8.56 6.27
N CYS A 285 -12.13 -8.10 7.40
CA CYS A 285 -12.89 -8.05 8.64
C CYS A 285 -13.77 -6.81 8.65
N ASP A 286 -15.08 -7.03 8.55
CA ASP A 286 -16.04 -5.94 8.49
C ASP A 286 -16.44 -5.44 9.88
N GLY A 287 -16.25 -4.14 10.10
CA GLY A 287 -16.50 -3.51 11.39
C GLY A 287 -17.98 -3.40 11.78
N ASP A 288 -18.90 -3.59 10.82
CA ASP A 288 -20.30 -3.19 10.94
C ASP A 288 -21.20 -4.13 11.72
N VAL A 289 -20.83 -5.40 11.86
CA VAL A 289 -21.74 -6.36 12.48
C VAL A 289 -21.45 -6.47 13.97
N ASN A 290 -21.96 -5.53 14.78
CA ASN A 290 -22.07 -5.75 16.23
C ASN A 290 -23.12 -6.85 16.50
N ILE A 291 -22.78 -8.10 16.20
CA ILE A 291 -23.55 -9.30 16.52
C ILE A 291 -23.71 -9.47 18.06
N TYR A 292 -22.99 -8.66 18.84
CA TYR A 292 -22.86 -8.85 20.26
C TYR A 292 -24.02 -8.23 21.07
N ASP A 293 -25.10 -9.00 21.17
CA ASP A 293 -26.01 -9.00 22.34
C ASP A 293 -26.05 -10.41 22.98
N GLY A 294 -25.00 -11.18 22.71
CA GLY A 294 -24.98 -12.63 22.78
C GLY A 294 -24.10 -13.21 23.87
N LYS A 295 -24.63 -14.17 24.65
CA LYS A 295 -23.80 -14.99 25.54
C LYS A 295 -23.01 -16.00 24.70
N ILE A 296 -21.68 -15.97 24.80
CA ILE A 296 -20.82 -17.03 24.26
C ILE A 296 -20.65 -18.09 25.33
N ARG A 297 -20.89 -19.35 24.95
CA ARG A 297 -20.66 -20.52 25.80
C ARG A 297 -19.86 -21.53 25.01
N ASN A 298 -18.60 -21.72 25.37
CA ASN A 298 -17.67 -22.65 24.73
C ASN A 298 -17.59 -22.43 23.22
N ASN A 299 -18.25 -23.27 22.41
CA ASN A 299 -18.28 -23.22 20.95
C ASN A 299 -19.61 -22.70 20.38
N GLN A 300 -20.43 -22.06 21.21
CA GLN A 300 -21.75 -21.56 20.83
C GLN A 300 -21.84 -20.05 21.02
N ILE A 301 -22.24 -19.36 19.95
CA ILE A 301 -22.55 -17.93 19.95
C ILE A 301 -24.05 -17.78 19.75
N THR A 302 -24.73 -17.16 20.70
CA THR A 302 -26.16 -16.87 20.59
C THR A 302 -26.36 -15.45 20.10
N ILE A 303 -27.12 -15.25 19.03
CA ILE A 303 -27.44 -13.95 18.46
C ILE A 303 -28.94 -13.74 18.59
N LYS A 304 -29.36 -12.54 19.00
CA LYS A 304 -30.78 -12.18 18.94
C LYS A 304 -31.19 -12.11 17.48
N SER A 305 -32.10 -12.98 17.07
CA SER A 305 -32.66 -12.90 15.71
C SER A 305 -33.67 -11.76 15.66
N VAL A 306 -33.60 -10.93 14.62
CA VAL A 306 -34.60 -9.87 14.38
C VAL A 306 -35.87 -10.49 13.78
N HIS A 307 -35.74 -11.57 13.00
CA HIS A 307 -36.85 -12.26 12.34
C HIS A 307 -36.71 -13.79 12.40
N HIS A 308 -37.84 -14.49 12.53
CA HIS A 308 -37.88 -15.95 12.58
C HIS A 308 -37.70 -16.55 11.18
N GLY A 309 -36.54 -17.14 10.91
CA GLY A 309 -36.24 -17.82 9.64
C GLY A 309 -35.01 -17.26 8.90
N ASP A 310 -34.59 -16.05 9.24
CA ASP A 310 -33.43 -15.40 8.63
C ASP A 310 -32.15 -15.92 9.26
N LEU A 311 -31.58 -16.97 8.66
CA LEU A 311 -30.29 -17.49 9.07
C LEU A 311 -29.17 -16.70 8.38
N PRO A 312 -28.12 -16.31 9.12
CA PRO A 312 -26.97 -15.67 8.50
C PRO A 312 -26.33 -16.59 7.45
N SER A 313 -26.00 -16.04 6.29
CA SER A 313 -25.34 -16.73 5.19
C SER A 313 -23.81 -16.73 5.28
N PHE A 314 -23.26 -16.14 6.35
CA PHE A 314 -21.82 -16.04 6.54
C PHE A 314 -21.20 -17.28 7.18
N ASN A 315 -19.99 -17.62 6.74
CA ASN A 315 -19.26 -18.81 7.18
C ASN A 315 -18.09 -18.51 8.12
N TYR A 316 -17.58 -17.28 8.13
CA TYR A 316 -16.33 -16.93 8.82
C TYR A 316 -16.51 -15.71 9.70
N LEU A 317 -15.92 -15.76 10.90
CA LEU A 317 -16.03 -14.72 11.91
C LEU A 317 -14.68 -14.37 12.52
N ALA A 318 -14.51 -13.10 12.85
CA ALA A 318 -13.44 -12.59 13.70
C ALA A 318 -14.00 -12.25 15.09
N LEU A 319 -13.38 -12.80 16.13
CA LEU A 319 -13.75 -12.59 17.53
C LEU A 319 -12.68 -11.72 18.19
N PHE A 320 -13.04 -10.49 18.54
CA PHE A 320 -12.16 -9.57 19.25
C PHE A 320 -12.26 -9.82 20.75
N LEU A 321 -11.17 -10.33 21.32
CA LEU A 321 -10.98 -10.52 22.75
C LEU A 321 -10.38 -9.26 23.38
N ASN A 322 -10.05 -9.32 24.68
CA ASN A 322 -9.44 -8.18 25.38
C ASN A 322 -8.06 -7.79 24.84
N SER A 323 -7.27 -8.77 24.38
CA SER A 323 -5.87 -8.59 23.99
C SER A 323 -5.50 -9.21 22.65
N SER A 324 -6.43 -9.88 21.96
CA SER A 324 -6.16 -10.60 20.71
C SER A 324 -7.41 -10.76 19.86
N VAL A 325 -7.23 -11.17 18.61
CA VAL A 325 -8.31 -11.56 17.71
C VAL A 325 -8.22 -13.03 17.40
N VAL A 326 -9.35 -13.74 17.45
CA VAL A 326 -9.45 -15.15 17.10
C VAL A 326 -10.39 -15.31 15.91
N TYR A 327 -9.92 -16.00 14.88
CA TYR A 327 -10.71 -16.31 13.69
C TYR A 327 -11.30 -17.72 13.78
N VAL A 328 -12.58 -17.83 13.41
CA VAL A 328 -13.38 -19.06 13.54
C VAL A 328 -14.23 -19.30 12.30
N LYS A 329 -14.55 -20.57 12.04
CA LYS A 329 -15.51 -21.01 11.02
C LYS A 329 -16.82 -21.42 11.69
N VAL A 330 -17.94 -21.00 11.12
CA VAL A 330 -19.28 -21.45 11.50
C VAL A 330 -19.51 -22.82 10.89
N ILE A 331 -19.72 -23.83 11.74
CA ILE A 331 -20.00 -25.21 11.34
C ILE A 331 -21.49 -25.39 11.09
N ASN A 332 -22.32 -24.79 11.95
CA ASN A 332 -23.76 -25.00 11.89
C ASN A 332 -24.51 -23.81 12.49
N VAL A 333 -25.69 -23.53 11.94
CA VAL A 333 -26.59 -22.48 12.39
C VAL A 333 -27.92 -23.15 12.75
N LYS A 334 -28.40 -22.91 13.97
CA LYS A 334 -29.67 -23.44 14.48
C LYS A 334 -30.51 -22.31 15.05
N GLN A 335 -31.81 -22.51 15.17
CA GLN A 335 -32.67 -21.66 15.99
C GLN A 335 -32.89 -22.33 17.35
N ASP A 336 -32.81 -21.53 18.41
CA ASP A 336 -33.23 -21.94 19.75
C ASP A 336 -34.76 -21.89 19.88
N VAL A 337 -35.29 -22.54 20.92
CA VAL A 337 -36.72 -22.57 21.28
C VAL A 337 -37.30 -21.16 21.44
N HIS A 338 -36.46 -20.18 21.78
CA HIS A 338 -36.84 -18.77 21.95
C HIS A 338 -36.74 -17.93 20.66
N GLY A 339 -36.48 -18.54 19.50
CA GLY A 339 -36.34 -17.85 18.22
C GLY A 339 -34.99 -17.12 18.02
N ASN A 340 -34.02 -17.34 18.91
CA ASN A 340 -32.66 -16.82 18.76
C ASN A 340 -31.84 -17.69 17.80
N THR A 341 -30.88 -17.08 17.11
CA THR A 341 -29.97 -17.80 16.21
C THR A 341 -28.75 -18.27 17.00
N LEU A 342 -28.50 -19.57 17.00
CA LEU A 342 -27.35 -20.22 17.62
C LEU A 342 -26.34 -20.60 16.54
N LEU A 343 -25.14 -20.02 16.62
CA LEU A 343 -24.01 -20.39 15.78
C LEU A 343 -23.11 -21.38 16.54
N ILE A 344 -22.81 -22.51 15.91
CA ILE A 344 -21.81 -23.47 16.37
C ILE A 344 -20.52 -23.21 15.60
N ILE A 345 -19.45 -22.88 16.31
CA ILE A 345 -18.13 -22.58 15.75
C ILE A 345 -17.15 -23.75 15.93
N ASP A 346 -16.10 -23.76 15.11
CA ASP A 346 -15.04 -24.77 15.10
C ASP A 346 -14.07 -24.70 16.28
N LYS A 347 -14.05 -23.58 17.02
CA LYS A 347 -13.18 -23.38 18.18
C LYS A 347 -13.98 -23.16 19.46
N THR A 348 -13.36 -23.54 20.58
CA THR A 348 -13.89 -23.25 21.91
C THR A 348 -13.28 -21.96 22.45
N ILE A 349 -14.13 -21.02 22.86
CA ILE A 349 -13.73 -19.71 23.37
C ILE A 349 -14.01 -19.65 24.87
N ASN A 350 -12.94 -19.44 25.65
CA ASN A 350 -12.98 -19.38 27.12
C ASN A 350 -12.87 -17.95 27.66
N GLN A 351 -12.62 -16.98 26.79
CA GLN A 351 -12.45 -15.57 27.15
C GLN A 351 -13.67 -14.75 26.73
N PRO A 352 -13.98 -13.64 27.44
CA PRO A 352 -15.06 -12.75 27.02
C PRO A 352 -14.71 -12.10 25.67
N VAL A 353 -15.63 -12.20 24.72
CA VAL A 353 -15.54 -11.53 23.42
C VAL A 353 -16.18 -10.15 23.53
N LYS A 354 -15.45 -9.12 23.12
CA LYS A 354 -15.93 -7.73 23.09
C LYS A 354 -16.72 -7.42 21.84
N LYS A 355 -16.25 -7.93 20.70
CA LYS A 355 -16.81 -7.67 19.38
C LYS A 355 -16.68 -8.91 18.52
N ILE A 356 -17.69 -9.15 17.70
CA ILE A 356 -17.69 -10.16 16.65
C ILE A 356 -17.78 -9.39 15.35
N SER A 357 -17.06 -9.81 14.32
CA SER A 357 -17.14 -9.23 12.98
C SER A 357 -17.23 -10.34 11.95
N HIS A 358 -17.93 -10.06 10.84
CA HIS A 358 -17.94 -10.95 9.69
C HIS A 358 -16.59 -10.88 8.95
N LEU A 359 -16.08 -12.03 8.54
CA LEU A 359 -14.94 -12.12 7.64
C LEU A 359 -15.43 -12.44 6.23
N MET A 360 -15.26 -11.49 5.32
CA MET A 360 -15.56 -11.68 3.90
C MET A 360 -14.26 -12.00 3.16
N LEU A 361 -14.24 -13.09 2.38
CA LEU A 361 -13.13 -13.33 1.46
C LEU A 361 -13.33 -12.44 0.23
N CYS A 362 -12.39 -11.55 -0.05
CA CYS A 362 -12.50 -10.64 -1.18
C CYS A 362 -11.17 -10.44 -1.91
N ARG A 363 -11.24 -9.82 -3.08
CA ARG A 363 -10.08 -9.29 -3.80
C ARG A 363 -10.38 -7.86 -4.24
N PHE A 364 -9.36 -7.15 -4.71
CA PHE A 364 -9.61 -5.91 -5.44
C PHE A 364 -10.40 -6.19 -6.72
N ASP A 365 -11.28 -5.25 -7.07
CA ASP A 365 -12.06 -5.28 -8.30
C ASP A 365 -11.32 -4.62 -9.49
N SER A 366 -10.25 -3.89 -9.19
CA SER A 366 -9.41 -3.20 -10.17
C SER A 366 -7.94 -3.56 -9.97
N ASP A 367 -7.18 -3.58 -11.07
CA ASP A 367 -5.71 -3.64 -11.03
C ASP A 367 -5.07 -2.27 -10.75
N SER A 368 -5.87 -1.20 -10.69
CA SER A 368 -5.41 0.14 -10.40
C SER A 368 -5.75 0.54 -8.97
N VAL A 369 -4.75 0.88 -8.18
CA VAL A 369 -4.89 1.43 -6.83
C VAL A 369 -4.31 2.83 -6.80
N GLN A 370 -5.14 3.81 -6.41
CA GLN A 370 -4.72 5.20 -6.27
C GLN A 370 -4.58 5.58 -4.80
N ILE A 371 -3.47 6.23 -4.48
CA ILE A 371 -3.20 6.91 -3.21
C ILE A 371 -3.22 8.41 -3.47
N LYS A 372 -4.04 9.15 -2.74
CA LYS A 372 -4.09 10.60 -2.80
C LYS A 372 -3.48 11.19 -1.54
N TYR A 373 -2.48 12.05 -1.72
CA TYR A 373 -1.77 12.72 -0.64
C TYR A 373 -2.40 14.07 -0.34
N ASN A 374 -2.95 14.22 0.86
CA ASN A 374 -3.41 15.50 1.38
C ASN A 374 -2.23 16.30 1.93
N THR A 375 -1.27 15.62 2.56
CA THR A 375 0.02 16.16 2.98
C THR A 375 1.10 15.11 2.78
N ASN A 376 2.36 15.42 3.08
CA ASN A 376 3.45 14.42 3.06
C ASN A 376 3.24 13.28 4.08
N GLN A 377 2.36 13.47 5.08
CA GLN A 377 2.12 12.48 6.13
C GLN A 377 0.69 11.92 6.10
N GLN A 378 -0.22 12.54 5.36
CA GLN A 378 -1.62 12.11 5.32
C GLN A 378 -2.02 11.74 3.90
N ALA A 379 -2.51 10.52 3.74
CA ALA A 379 -3.00 10.01 2.49
C ALA A 379 -4.35 9.31 2.66
N GLU A 380 -5.11 9.25 1.57
CA GLU A 380 -6.33 8.47 1.49
C GLU A 380 -6.32 7.60 0.23
N SER A 381 -6.95 6.44 0.33
CA SER A 381 -7.20 5.55 -0.81
C SER A 381 -8.61 5.01 -0.73
N ASN A 382 -9.27 4.85 -1.88
CA ASN A 382 -10.59 4.25 -1.96
C ASN A 382 -10.56 3.13 -2.99
N ILE A 383 -10.70 1.88 -2.54
CA ILE A 383 -10.53 0.71 -3.39
C ILE A 383 -11.83 -0.11 -3.39
N GLN A 384 -12.32 -0.44 -4.58
CA GLN A 384 -13.43 -1.36 -4.73
C GLN A 384 -12.95 -2.79 -4.50
N VAL A 385 -13.65 -3.52 -3.64
CA VAL A 385 -13.42 -4.95 -3.38
C VAL A 385 -14.64 -5.75 -3.80
N VAL A 386 -14.40 -6.97 -4.28
CA VAL A 386 -15.46 -7.92 -4.64
C VAL A 386 -15.24 -9.24 -3.91
N GLU A 387 -16.33 -9.81 -3.43
CA GLU A 387 -16.37 -11.10 -2.76
C GLU A 387 -15.93 -12.23 -3.71
N VAL A 388 -15.20 -13.17 -3.15
CA VAL A 388 -14.69 -14.37 -3.84
C VAL A 388 -15.29 -15.59 -3.16
N PHE A 389 -15.73 -16.56 -3.95
CA PHE A 389 -16.26 -17.80 -3.40
C PHE A 389 -15.16 -18.61 -2.71
N ASP A 390 -15.44 -19.03 -1.48
CA ASP A 390 -14.51 -19.68 -0.57
C ASP A 390 -14.23 -21.15 -0.93
N ASP A 391 -15.15 -21.79 -1.63
CA ASP A 391 -15.06 -23.17 -2.13
C ASP A 391 -13.93 -23.38 -3.15
N GLN A 392 -13.39 -22.29 -3.70
CA GLN A 392 -12.20 -22.34 -4.54
C GLN A 392 -10.91 -22.61 -3.72
N TYR A 393 -10.92 -22.34 -2.42
CA TYR A 393 -9.72 -22.39 -1.57
C TYR A 393 -9.76 -23.50 -0.52
N PHE A 394 -10.93 -23.95 -0.07
CA PHE A 394 -11.08 -24.83 1.11
C PHE A 394 -12.04 -26.00 0.93
#